data_AF-A0A931B9S5-F1
#
_entry.id   AF-A0A931B9S5-F1
#
_cell.length_a   1.000
_cell.length_b   1.000
_cell.length_c   1.000
_cell.angle_alpha   90.00
_cell.angle_beta   90.00
_cell.angle_gamma   90.00
#
_symmetry.space_group_name_H-M   'P 1'
#
loop_
_entity.id
_entity.type
_entity.pdbx_description
1 polymer ?
#
loop_
_entity_poly.entity_id
_entity_poly.type
_entity_poly.pdbx_seq_one_letter_code
_entity_poly.pdbx_strand_id
1 'polypeptide(L)'
;MAQLLIEENFQHLDGQDVEDLIEAFEELGLRAEPTQPRSEPTRRGWVLTLHWLRDETETVTDPVLGAALASAVRDVLSKEHEVGCGGTRVRGRTLPARIDIRDRTGTLVTTLAVPPAH
;
A
#
# COMPACT_ATOMS: atom_id res chain seq x y z
N MET A 1 3.56 17.40 6.38
CA MET A 1 2.76 17.11 5.18
C MET A 1 3.06 15.69 4.75
N ALA A 2 2.03 14.92 4.40
CA ALA A 2 2.20 13.60 3.81
C ALA A 2 3.05 13.66 2.55
N GLN A 3 3.83 12.61 2.35
CA GLN A 3 4.64 12.37 1.16
C GLN A 3 3.98 11.35 0.24
N LEU A 4 3.18 10.47 0.83
CA LEU A 4 2.53 9.35 0.17
C LEU A 4 1.05 9.35 0.56
N LEU A 5 0.16 9.10 -0.39
CA LEU A 5 -1.23 8.75 -0.10
C LEU A 5 -1.47 7.28 -0.43
N ILE A 6 -2.19 6.58 0.44
CA ILE A 6 -2.62 5.21 0.24
C ILE A 6 -4.07 5.24 -0.23
N GLU A 7 -4.37 4.76 -1.43
CA GLU A 7 -5.77 4.62 -1.84
C GLU A 7 -6.44 3.51 -1.05
N GLU A 8 -7.51 3.86 -0.35
CA GLU A 8 -8.35 2.88 0.33
C GLU A 8 -8.99 1.94 -0.68
N ASN A 9 -9.08 0.66 -0.33
CA ASN A 9 -9.79 -0.32 -1.12
C ASN A 9 -10.55 -1.26 -0.19
N PHE A 10 -11.78 -0.90 0.19
CA PHE A 10 -12.57 -1.66 1.18
C PHE A 10 -12.79 -3.15 0.82
N GLN A 11 -12.62 -3.53 -0.46
CA GLN A 11 -12.67 -4.94 -0.86
C GLN A 11 -11.47 -5.75 -0.38
N HIS A 12 -10.32 -5.11 -0.14
CA HIS A 12 -9.05 -5.77 0.20
C HIS A 12 -8.28 -5.16 1.37
N LEU A 13 -8.57 -3.91 1.74
CA LEU A 13 -8.00 -3.14 2.85
C LEU A 13 -9.12 -2.66 3.75
N ASP A 14 -9.00 -2.89 5.05
CA ASP A 14 -9.78 -2.20 6.07
C ASP A 14 -8.97 -1.10 6.77
N GLY A 15 -9.56 -0.45 7.77
CA GLY A 15 -8.91 0.66 8.47
C GLY A 15 -7.63 0.24 9.20
N GLN A 16 -7.61 -0.96 9.78
CA GLN A 16 -6.42 -1.46 10.49
C GLN A 16 -5.31 -1.77 9.49
N ASP A 17 -5.63 -2.38 8.35
CA ASP A 17 -4.66 -2.61 7.27
C ASP A 17 -3.98 -1.30 6.84
N VAL A 18 -4.75 -0.23 6.72
CA VAL A 18 -4.23 1.08 6.30
C VAL A 18 -3.38 1.72 7.39
N GLU A 19 -3.79 1.63 8.67
CA GLU A 19 -2.99 2.10 9.81
C GLU A 19 -1.66 1.36 9.90
N ASP A 20 -1.67 0.02 9.83
CA ASP A 20 -0.46 -0.81 9.86
C ASP A 20 0.48 -0.46 8.69
N LEU A 21 -0.06 -0.17 7.50
CA LEU A 21 0.72 0.27 6.35
C LEU A 21 1.35 1.65 6.56
N ILE A 22 0.63 2.58 7.20
CA ILE A 22 1.16 3.91 7.52
C ILE A 22 2.34 3.78 8.49
N GLU A 23 2.21 2.97 9.54
CA GLU A 23 3.28 2.71 10.51
C GLU A 23 4.50 2.09 9.80
N ALA A 24 4.29 1.06 8.97
CA ALA A 24 5.37 0.41 8.25
C ALA A 24 6.07 1.35 7.25
N PHE A 25 5.36 2.29 6.64
CA PHE A 25 5.96 3.31 5.79
C PHE A 25 6.72 4.37 6.59
N GLU A 26 6.25 4.70 7.80
CA GLU A 26 6.97 5.61 8.70
C GLU A 26 8.32 5.03 9.15
N GLU A 27 8.40 3.70 9.38
CA GLU A 27 9.67 3.01 9.65
C GLU A 27 10.66 3.13 8.48
N LEU A 28 10.17 3.30 7.25
CA LEU A 28 10.97 3.57 6.05
C LEU A 28 11.28 5.07 5.86
N GLY A 29 10.88 5.93 6.81
CA GLY A 29 11.04 7.38 6.74
C GLY A 29 10.03 8.10 5.85
N LEU A 30 8.97 7.40 5.41
CA LEU A 30 7.91 7.95 4.58
C LEU A 30 6.70 8.34 5.43
N ARG A 31 6.14 9.52 5.18
CA ARG A 31 4.89 9.94 5.83
C ARG A 31 3.72 9.62 4.91
N ALA A 32 2.88 8.68 5.31
CA ALA A 32 1.72 8.25 4.55
C ALA A 32 0.41 8.70 5.20
N GLU A 33 -0.60 8.95 4.38
CA GLU A 33 -1.98 9.22 4.82
C GLU A 33 -2.98 8.45 3.94
N PRO A 34 -4.15 8.05 4.46
CA PRO A 34 -5.19 7.44 3.66
C PRO A 34 -5.80 8.45 2.69
N THR A 35 -6.32 7.95 1.56
CA THR A 35 -7.15 8.76 0.67
C THR A 35 -8.25 7.94 0.04
N GLN A 36 -9.38 8.59 -0.25
CA GLN A 36 -10.48 7.97 -0.97
C GLN A 36 -10.00 7.43 -2.33
N PRO A 37 -10.62 6.37 -2.87
CA PRO A 37 -10.30 5.85 -4.19
C PRO A 37 -10.33 6.97 -5.24
N ARG A 38 -9.22 7.18 -5.95
CA ARG A 38 -9.13 8.14 -7.07
C ARG A 38 -8.95 7.44 -8.41
N SER A 39 -8.43 6.22 -8.37
CA SER A 39 -8.19 5.40 -9.55
C SER A 39 -9.38 4.49 -9.85
N GLU A 40 -9.61 4.21 -11.14
CA GLU A 40 -10.62 3.24 -11.54
C GLU A 40 -10.23 1.82 -11.08
N PRO A 41 -11.22 1.00 -10.67
CA PRO A 41 -10.98 -0.40 -10.33
C PRO A 41 -10.33 -1.16 -11.48
N THR A 42 -9.20 -1.81 -11.21
CA THR A 42 -8.48 -2.59 -12.22
C THR A 42 -9.11 -3.97 -12.40
N ARG A 43 -9.37 -4.39 -13.64
CA ARG A 43 -9.96 -5.73 -13.93
C ARG A 43 -8.97 -6.90 -13.83
N ARG A 44 -7.68 -6.64 -13.58
CA ARG A 44 -6.58 -7.63 -13.66
C ARG A 44 -6.03 -7.99 -12.28
N GLY A 45 -6.91 -8.30 -11.35
CA GLY A 45 -6.56 -8.55 -9.95
C GLY A 45 -6.38 -7.25 -9.16
N TRP A 46 -6.25 -7.40 -7.85
CA TRP A 46 -6.14 -6.26 -6.95
C TRP A 46 -4.73 -5.67 -6.96
N VAL A 47 -4.69 -4.34 -6.99
CA VAL A 47 -3.51 -3.50 -6.98
C VAL A 47 -3.60 -2.55 -5.80
N LEU A 48 -2.50 -2.39 -5.07
CA LEU A 48 -2.36 -1.31 -4.09
C LEU A 48 -1.91 -0.05 -4.84
N THR A 49 -2.69 1.02 -4.80
CA THR A 49 -2.31 2.29 -5.43
C THR A 49 -1.79 3.24 -4.38
N LEU A 50 -0.61 3.81 -4.65
CA LEU A 50 0.00 4.85 -3.83
C LEU A 50 0.18 6.12 -4.65
N HIS A 51 0.03 7.30 -4.04
CA HIS A 51 0.29 8.59 -4.69
C HIS A 51 1.46 9.29 -4.02
N TRP A 52 2.53 9.50 -4.78
CA TRP A 52 3.68 10.28 -4.40
C TRP A 52 3.38 11.78 -4.57
N LEU A 53 3.44 12.51 -3.47
CA LEU A 53 3.09 13.93 -3.43
C LEU A 53 4.28 14.86 -3.65
N ARG A 54 5.51 14.35 -3.57
CA ARG A 54 6.71 15.14 -3.82
C ARG A 54 6.99 15.27 -5.32
N ASP A 55 7.64 16.37 -5.69
CA ASP A 55 8.06 16.61 -7.07
C ASP A 55 9.21 15.69 -7.48
N GLU A 56 10.06 15.25 -6.54
CA GLU A 56 11.18 14.34 -6.85
C GLU A 56 10.71 12.88 -6.91
N THR A 57 10.49 12.38 -8.13
CA THR A 57 10.15 10.97 -8.36
C THR A 57 11.36 10.03 -8.34
N GLU A 58 12.58 10.58 -8.41
CA GLU A 58 13.83 9.80 -8.35
C GLU A 58 13.97 8.97 -7.07
N THR A 59 13.39 9.46 -5.97
CA THR A 59 13.39 8.72 -4.69
C THR A 59 12.50 7.47 -4.77
N VAL A 60 11.33 7.57 -5.40
CA VAL A 60 10.36 6.46 -5.43
C VAL A 60 10.63 5.46 -6.56
N THR A 61 11.49 5.83 -7.51
CA THR A 61 12.04 4.92 -8.52
C THR A 61 13.34 4.24 -8.07
N ASP A 62 13.87 4.59 -6.89
CA ASP A 62 15.02 3.92 -6.30
C ASP A 62 14.70 2.43 -6.03
N PRO A 63 15.50 1.49 -6.53
CA PRO A 63 15.20 0.06 -6.41
C PRO A 63 15.32 -0.45 -4.96
N VAL A 64 16.13 0.17 -4.11
CA VAL A 64 16.28 -0.24 -2.70
C VAL A 64 15.02 0.16 -1.93
N LEU A 65 14.57 1.40 -2.07
CA LEU A 65 13.31 1.85 -1.48
C LEU A 65 12.12 1.08 -2.04
N GLY A 66 12.07 0.85 -3.36
CA GLY A 66 11.01 0.06 -3.99
C GLY A 66 10.91 -1.35 -3.43
N ALA A 67 12.05 -2.04 -3.23
CA ALA A 67 12.07 -3.37 -2.62
C ALA A 67 11.64 -3.33 -1.14
N ALA A 68 12.11 -2.34 -0.38
CA ALA A 68 11.74 -2.16 1.03
C ALA A 68 10.23 -1.91 1.18
N LEU A 69 9.66 -1.06 0.32
CA LEU A 69 8.24 -0.74 0.31
C LEU A 69 7.39 -1.97 -0.06
N ALA A 70 7.80 -2.74 -1.07
CA ALA A 70 7.13 -4.00 -1.42
C ALA A 70 7.19 -5.04 -0.29
N SER A 71 8.32 -5.13 0.43
CA SER A 71 8.44 -6.00 1.61
C SER A 71 7.54 -5.54 2.74
N ALA A 72 7.51 -4.24 3.06
CA ALA A 72 6.66 -3.68 4.09
C ALA A 72 5.17 -3.97 3.82
N VAL A 73 4.71 -3.76 2.58
CA VAL A 73 3.34 -4.10 2.18
C VAL A 73 3.05 -5.58 2.35
N ARG A 74 3.96 -6.47 1.91
CA ARG A 74 3.81 -7.91 2.13
C ARG A 74 3.72 -8.23 3.61
N ASP A 75 4.64 -7.71 4.42
CA ASP A 75 4.78 -8.07 5.83
C ASP A 75 3.59 -7.59 6.65
N VAL A 76 3.06 -6.40 6.34
CA VAL A 76 1.80 -5.92 6.93
C VAL A 76 0.65 -6.84 6.51
N LEU A 77 0.44 -7.02 5.21
CA LEU A 77 -0.75 -7.71 4.70
C LEU A 77 -0.70 -9.24 4.84
N SER A 78 0.45 -9.82 5.20
CA SER A 78 0.59 -11.25 5.50
C SER A 78 0.33 -11.57 6.97
N LYS A 79 0.35 -10.57 7.87
CA LYS A 79 0.02 -10.79 9.28
C LYS A 79 -1.46 -11.10 9.41
N GLU A 80 -1.80 -12.09 10.23
CA GLU A 80 -3.17 -12.27 10.68
C GLU A 80 -3.48 -11.20 11.74
N HIS A 81 -4.64 -10.57 11.64
CA HIS A 81 -5.14 -9.71 12.71
C HIS A 81 -6.61 -10.01 12.99
N GLU A 82 -7.03 -9.77 14.23
CA GLU A 82 -8.38 -10.05 14.68
C GLU A 82 -9.36 -9.01 14.12
N VAL A 83 -10.38 -9.46 13.40
CA VAL A 83 -11.44 -8.60 12.87
C VAL A 83 -12.70 -8.73 13.73
N GLY A 84 -13.14 -7.61 14.31
CA GLY A 84 -14.40 -7.46 15.05
C GLY A 84 -14.27 -7.42 16.57
N CYS A 85 -15.27 -6.84 17.25
CA CYS A 85 -15.38 -6.82 18.72
C CYS A 85 -15.61 -8.24 19.28
N GLY A 86 -14.55 -9.04 19.39
CA GLY A 86 -14.63 -10.38 19.96
C GLY A 86 -13.64 -11.42 19.41
N GLY A 87 -12.63 -11.04 18.63
CA GLY A 87 -11.46 -11.88 18.33
C GLY A 87 -11.72 -13.17 17.53
N THR A 88 -12.87 -13.30 16.87
CA THR A 88 -13.34 -14.60 16.31
C THR A 88 -13.24 -14.73 14.79
N ARG A 89 -12.74 -13.72 14.07
CA ARG A 89 -12.54 -13.81 12.61
C ARG A 89 -11.20 -13.22 12.21
N VAL A 90 -10.35 -14.07 11.64
CA VAL A 90 -9.22 -13.65 10.81
C VAL A 90 -9.77 -13.49 9.39
N ARG A 91 -9.79 -12.28 8.83
CA ARG A 91 -10.05 -12.12 7.40
C ARG A 91 -8.82 -12.65 6.67
N GLY A 92 -9.01 -13.60 5.75
CA GLY A 92 -7.94 -14.00 4.85
C GLY A 92 -7.54 -12.80 4.00
N ARG A 93 -6.48 -12.10 4.38
CA ARG A 93 -5.90 -11.01 3.60
C ARG A 93 -5.40 -11.62 2.29
N THR A 94 -5.87 -11.12 1.17
CA THR A 94 -5.18 -11.35 -0.09
C THR A 94 -3.86 -10.56 -0.04
N LEU A 95 -2.87 -10.88 -0.88
CA LEU A 95 -1.79 -9.93 -1.22
C LEU A 95 -2.09 -9.20 -2.54
N PRO A 96 -1.71 -7.91 -2.67
CA PRO A 96 -1.88 -7.20 -3.93
C PRO A 96 -0.97 -7.85 -4.97
N ALA A 97 -1.44 -7.96 -6.21
CA ALA A 97 -0.62 -8.54 -7.28
C ALA A 97 0.60 -7.67 -7.61
N ARG A 98 0.48 -6.36 -7.35
CA ARG A 98 1.51 -5.33 -7.51
C ARG A 98 1.11 -4.06 -6.78
N ILE A 99 2.07 -3.15 -6.65
CA ILE A 99 1.86 -1.80 -6.12
C ILE A 99 2.09 -0.82 -7.28
N ASP A 100 1.09 -0.02 -7.60
CA ASP A 100 1.20 1.03 -8.61
C ASP A 100 1.44 2.37 -7.88
N ILE A 101 2.57 3.02 -8.18
CA ILE A 101 2.93 4.31 -7.60
C ILE A 101 2.68 5.40 -8.63
N ARG A 102 1.82 6.33 -8.30
CA ARG A 102 1.42 7.46 -9.14
C ARG A 102 1.96 8.77 -8.60
N ASP A 103 2.16 9.75 -9.45
CA ASP A 103 2.46 11.12 -9.01
C ASP A 103 1.19 11.85 -8.54
N ARG A 104 1.34 13.10 -8.08
CA ARG A 104 0.23 13.96 -7.66
C ARG A 104 -0.84 14.21 -8.73
N THR A 105 -0.51 14.02 -10.01
CA THR A 105 -1.44 14.18 -11.14
C THR A 105 -2.18 12.88 -11.46
N GLY A 106 -1.82 11.77 -10.79
CA GLY A 106 -2.35 10.44 -11.02
C GLY A 106 -1.62 9.68 -12.13
N THR A 107 -0.52 10.21 -12.67
CA THR A 107 0.27 9.54 -13.70
C THR A 107 1.09 8.42 -13.06
N LEU A 108 1.07 7.22 -13.64
CA LEU A 108 1.87 6.09 -13.17
C LEU A 108 3.36 6.40 -13.32
N VAL A 109 4.09 6.40 -12.20
CA VAL A 109 5.54 6.63 -12.14
C VAL A 109 6.28 5.29 -12.22
N THR A 110 5.87 4.33 -11.39
CA THR A 110 6.47 2.99 -11.35
C THR A 110 5.49 1.95 -10.83
N THR A 111 5.81 0.69 -11.07
CA THR A 111 5.07 -0.47 -10.60
C THR A 111 6.04 -1.41 -9.90
N LEU A 112 5.69 -1.84 -8.68
CA LEU A 112 6.47 -2.76 -7.88
C LEU A 112 5.77 -4.12 -7.80
N ALA A 113 6.52 -5.19 -8.02
CA ALA A 113 6.02 -6.54 -7.77
C ALA A 113 5.98 -6.80 -6.27
N VAL A 114 4.87 -7.36 -5.78
CA VAL A 114 4.78 -7.78 -4.38
C VAL A 114 5.28 -9.23 -4.29
N PRO A 115 6.32 -9.51 -3.49
CA PRO A 115 6.81 -10.87 -3.34
C PRO A 115 5.74 -11.77 -2.69
N PRO A 116 5.67 -13.05 -3.07
CA PRO A 116 4.71 -13.98 -2.46
C PRO A 116 5.00 -14.17 -0.96
N ALA A 117 3.95 -14.49 -0.19
CA ALA A 117 4.13 -15.02 1.17
C ALA A 117 4.80 -16.40 1.06
N HIS A 118 5.89 -16.61 1.80
CA HIS A 118 6.63 -17.88 1.87
C HIS A 118 6.04 -18.81 2.91
#